data_AF-A0A9P5H1S9-F1
#
_entry.id   AF-A0A9P5H1S9-F1
#
_cell.length_a   1.000
_cell.length_b   1.000
_cell.length_c   1.000
_cell.angle_alpha   90.00
_cell.angle_beta   90.00
_cell.angle_gamma   90.00
#
_symmetry.space_group_name_H-M   'P 1'
#
loop_
_entity.id
_entity.type
_entity.pdbx_description
1 polymer ?
#
loop_
_entity_poly.entity_id
_entity_poly.type
_entity_poly.pdbx_seq_one_letter_code
_entity_poly.pdbx_strand_id
1 'polypeptide(L)'
;MSTLKRKANSAANGTDAKKTKANGSIVSFFGAAPKPAAAAATPVVKFDKAKWVAGLSDEQRDLLKLEIETLDVSWLAHLKDDITTKEFLDLKRFLERELSTGRKWFPPKEDVYSWSRHTPFHNVKVVIVGQDPYHNINQAHGLAFSVSPPTPAPPSLKNMYIALKKDYPSFVIPPNKGGLLTPWAERGVLMINTCLTVRAHEANSHSNRGWERFTQKVIDLVAQKRTRGVVYMAWGTPAGKRVQKIDRGRHLVLQSVHPSPLSASRGFFDCNHFKKSNEWLVNRYGAEGEIDWALVPGNSTKAVVEETKTATETKTATEVKTATEAKTATEVKTTTEAKGDKETKPDVKKVEDKENEFEEDEEALEEALRLAEAEAEMAKKED
;
A
#
# COMPACT_ATOMS: atom_id res chain seq x y z
N MET A 1 -26.93 75.10 22.45
CA MET A 1 -27.15 74.42 23.74
C MET A 1 -25.89 73.62 24.08
N SER A 2 -24.82 74.30 24.50
CA SER A 2 -24.28 74.30 25.88
C SER A 2 -23.78 72.90 26.32
N THR A 3 -22.52 72.52 26.04
CA THR A 3 -21.27 72.79 26.80
C THR A 3 -21.14 72.10 28.18
N LEU A 4 -20.01 71.39 28.31
CA LEU A 4 -19.08 71.35 29.45
C LEU A 4 -19.30 70.39 30.64
N LYS A 5 -18.35 69.44 30.71
CA LYS A 5 -17.35 69.20 31.79
C LYS A 5 -17.65 68.28 32.99
N ARG A 6 -16.63 67.43 33.23
CA ARG A 6 -16.06 66.88 34.48
C ARG A 6 -16.87 65.77 35.16
N LYS A 7 -16.31 64.93 36.03
CA LYS A 7 -15.00 64.28 36.25
C LYS A 7 -15.21 63.47 37.54
N ALA A 8 -14.86 62.18 37.49
CA ALA A 8 -14.43 61.31 38.60
C ALA A 8 -15.34 60.99 39.81
N ASN A 9 -15.50 59.67 39.99
CA ASN A 9 -15.40 58.84 41.21
C ASN A 9 -16.03 59.29 42.54
N SER A 10 -16.90 58.42 43.06
CA SER A 10 -16.66 57.76 44.36
C SER A 10 -17.42 56.43 44.47
N ALA A 11 -16.70 55.38 44.86
CA ALA A 11 -17.20 54.13 45.46
C ALA A 11 -17.92 54.44 46.80
N ALA A 12 -18.65 53.57 47.50
CA ALA A 12 -18.76 52.12 47.56
C ALA A 12 -20.04 51.76 48.34
N ASN A 13 -20.66 50.62 48.08
CA ASN A 13 -20.81 49.52 49.04
C ASN A 13 -21.84 48.49 48.56
N GLY A 14 -21.37 47.25 48.51
CA GLY A 14 -22.12 46.07 48.11
C GLY A 14 -21.19 44.86 48.17
N THR A 15 -20.69 44.59 49.38
CA THR A 15 -20.19 43.28 49.86
C THR A 15 -21.31 42.26 49.64
N ASP A 16 -21.12 41.06 49.09
CA ASP A 16 -20.24 39.95 49.43
C ASP A 16 -20.12 39.07 48.16
N ALA A 17 -18.97 38.61 47.65
CA ALA A 17 -17.91 37.77 48.20
C ALA A 17 -17.74 36.55 47.27
N LYS A 18 -16.69 36.66 46.45
CA LYS A 18 -15.72 35.61 46.09
C LYS A 18 -16.10 34.50 45.09
N LYS A 19 -15.65 34.75 43.86
CA LYS A 19 -15.23 33.80 42.81
C LYS A 19 -14.68 32.45 43.32
N THR A 20 -15.13 31.39 42.68
CA THR A 20 -14.31 30.21 42.33
C THR A 20 -14.55 29.84 40.87
N LYS A 21 -13.45 29.56 40.15
CA LYS A 21 -13.40 29.21 38.73
C LYS A 21 -14.21 27.94 38.44
N ALA A 22 -14.91 27.91 37.32
CA ALA A 22 -15.28 26.66 36.64
C ALA A 22 -15.07 26.83 35.13
N ASN A 23 -13.93 26.33 34.66
CA ASN A 23 -13.72 25.99 33.26
C ASN A 23 -14.65 24.82 32.91
N GLY A 24 -15.40 24.93 31.82
CA GLY A 24 -16.25 23.88 31.29
C GLY A 24 -16.39 23.99 29.77
N SER A 25 -15.27 23.83 29.07
CA SER A 25 -15.26 23.66 27.62
C SER A 25 -15.67 22.23 27.29
N ILE A 26 -16.90 22.05 26.79
CA ILE A 26 -17.34 20.81 26.15
C ILE A 26 -16.92 20.88 24.68
N VAL A 27 -15.63 20.66 24.41
CA VAL A 27 -15.10 20.10 23.16
C VAL A 27 -13.75 19.44 23.46
N SER A 28 -13.74 18.17 23.84
CA SER A 28 -12.50 17.37 23.87
C SER A 28 -12.81 15.88 23.80
N PHE A 29 -13.21 15.44 22.60
CA PHE A 29 -13.18 14.02 22.21
C PHE A 29 -12.65 13.89 20.78
N PHE A 30 -11.42 14.37 20.56
CA PHE A 30 -10.52 13.78 19.57
C PHE A 30 -9.19 13.61 20.27
N GLY A 31 -8.85 12.36 20.57
CA GLY A 31 -7.57 12.00 21.15
C GLY A 31 -6.44 12.54 20.29
N ALA A 32 -5.45 13.10 20.97
CA ALA A 32 -4.19 13.51 20.36
C ALA A 32 -3.64 12.38 19.48
N ALA A 33 -3.19 12.74 18.28
CA ALA A 33 -2.45 11.85 17.42
C ALA A 33 -1.30 11.19 18.21
N PRO A 34 -1.09 9.87 18.08
CA PRO A 34 0.02 9.22 18.77
C PRO A 34 1.32 9.88 18.31
N LYS A 35 2.13 10.28 19.29
CA LYS A 35 3.49 10.78 19.11
C LYS A 35 4.25 9.78 18.23
N PRO A 36 4.90 10.21 17.12
CA PRO A 36 5.59 9.27 16.25
C PRO A 36 6.65 8.53 17.06
N ALA A 37 6.60 7.19 16.97
CA ALA A 37 7.70 6.34 17.39
C ALA A 37 8.99 6.89 16.79
N ALA A 38 10.06 6.92 17.59
CA ALA A 38 11.33 7.57 17.27
C ALA A 38 11.72 7.34 15.79
N ALA A 39 11.63 8.40 15.00
CA ALA A 39 11.93 8.37 13.58
C ALA A 39 13.38 7.92 13.39
N ALA A 40 13.56 6.75 12.77
CA ALA A 40 14.83 6.41 12.15
C ALA A 40 15.22 7.59 11.24
N ALA A 41 16.43 8.12 11.41
CA ALA A 41 16.89 9.32 10.72
C ALA A 41 16.68 9.17 9.20
N THR A 42 15.76 9.96 8.66
CA THR A 42 15.47 10.07 7.23
C THR A 42 16.78 10.41 6.51
N PRO A 43 17.27 9.58 5.57
CA PRO A 43 18.44 9.96 4.79
C PRO A 43 18.11 11.23 4.00
N VAL A 44 18.81 12.31 4.32
CA VAL A 44 18.57 13.64 3.76
C VAL A 44 19.00 13.63 2.30
N VAL A 45 18.04 13.51 1.39
CA VAL A 45 18.27 13.79 -0.03
C VAL A 45 18.62 15.28 -0.13
N LYS A 46 19.81 15.63 -0.62
CA LYS A 46 20.19 17.01 -0.94
C LYS A 46 19.39 17.49 -2.17
N PHE A 47 18.12 17.82 -1.98
CA PHE A 47 17.24 18.36 -3.01
C PHE A 47 16.60 19.66 -2.50
N ASP A 48 16.94 20.77 -3.15
CA ASP A 48 16.32 22.06 -2.89
C ASP A 48 15.10 22.22 -3.81
N LYS A 49 13.93 21.89 -3.25
CA LYS A 49 12.64 21.99 -3.93
C LYS A 49 12.33 23.42 -4.37
N ALA A 50 12.65 24.42 -3.56
CA ALA A 50 12.34 25.82 -3.86
C ALA A 50 13.17 26.31 -5.05
N LYS A 51 14.47 26.01 -5.06
CA LYS A 51 15.35 26.31 -6.19
C LYS A 51 14.93 25.60 -7.47
N TRP A 52 14.51 24.33 -7.38
CA TRP A 52 14.02 23.59 -8.54
C TRP A 52 12.74 24.22 -9.11
N VAL A 53 11.75 24.54 -8.26
CA VAL A 53 10.51 25.21 -8.68
C VAL A 53 10.78 26.57 -9.33
N ALA A 54 11.72 27.35 -8.78
CA ALA A 54 12.12 28.64 -9.35
C ALA A 54 12.76 28.53 -10.75
N GLY A 55 13.29 27.35 -11.10
CA GLY A 55 13.88 27.09 -12.42
C GLY A 55 12.87 26.59 -13.48
N LEU A 56 11.64 26.28 -13.10
CA LEU A 56 10.59 25.84 -14.02
C LEU A 56 9.99 27.02 -14.79
N SER A 57 9.57 26.79 -16.04
CA SER A 57 8.77 27.77 -16.78
C SER A 57 7.40 27.98 -16.14
N ASP A 58 6.73 29.09 -16.46
CA ASP A 58 5.38 29.39 -15.95
C ASP A 58 4.39 28.27 -16.28
N GLU A 59 4.39 27.80 -17.55
CA GLU A 59 3.57 26.67 -17.99
C GLU A 59 3.88 25.39 -17.20
N GLN A 60 5.17 25.10 -16.94
CA GLN A 60 5.54 23.92 -16.15
C GLN A 60 5.06 24.03 -14.71
N ARG A 61 5.15 25.21 -14.08
CA ARG A 61 4.67 25.40 -12.70
C ARG A 61 3.17 25.22 -12.59
N ASP A 62 2.41 25.68 -13.59
CA ASP A 62 0.97 25.52 -13.64
C ASP A 62 0.59 24.03 -13.85
N LEU A 63 1.16 23.39 -14.86
CA LEU A 63 0.88 21.98 -15.18
C LEU A 63 1.32 21.03 -14.06
N LEU A 64 2.43 21.33 -13.36
CA LEU A 64 3.02 20.48 -12.32
C LEU A 64 2.60 20.89 -10.90
N LYS A 65 1.64 21.80 -10.74
CA LYS A 65 1.21 22.30 -9.43
C LYS A 65 0.89 21.16 -8.46
N LEU A 66 0.17 20.14 -8.93
CA LEU A 66 -0.23 19.02 -8.09
C LEU A 66 0.98 18.20 -7.60
N GLU A 67 1.94 17.92 -8.48
CA GLU A 67 3.18 17.22 -8.16
C GLU A 67 4.04 18.04 -7.20
N ILE A 68 4.14 19.35 -7.43
CA ILE A 68 4.87 20.28 -6.56
C ILE A 68 4.24 20.29 -5.17
N GLU A 69 2.92 20.27 -5.03
CA GLU A 69 2.26 20.38 -3.74
C GLU A 69 2.20 19.04 -2.99
N THR A 70 1.98 17.93 -3.70
CA THR A 70 1.51 16.69 -3.06
C THR A 70 2.40 15.46 -3.26
N LEU A 71 3.35 15.48 -4.20
CA LEU A 71 4.33 14.39 -4.32
C LEU A 71 5.36 14.53 -3.20
N ASP A 72 5.62 13.43 -2.48
CA ASP A 72 6.59 13.44 -1.39
C ASP A 72 7.98 13.88 -1.88
N VAL A 73 8.68 14.67 -1.07
CA VAL A 73 9.93 15.34 -1.46
C VAL A 73 11.02 14.32 -1.81
N SER A 74 11.05 13.17 -1.15
CA SER A 74 12.04 12.12 -1.43
C SER A 74 11.82 11.49 -2.81
N TRP A 75 10.57 11.37 -3.24
CA TRP A 75 10.23 10.91 -4.59
C TRP A 75 10.44 12.01 -5.63
N LEU A 76 10.01 13.24 -5.34
CA LEU A 76 10.17 14.38 -6.24
C LEU A 76 11.64 14.62 -6.60
N ALA A 77 12.56 14.49 -5.64
CA ALA A 77 13.99 14.62 -5.89
C ALA A 77 14.53 13.68 -7.00
N HIS A 78 13.93 12.48 -7.10
CA HIS A 78 14.29 11.47 -8.08
C HIS A 78 13.48 11.56 -9.38
N LEU A 79 12.25 12.06 -9.34
CA LEU A 79 11.32 12.09 -10.48
C LEU A 79 11.25 13.45 -11.17
N LYS A 80 11.88 14.50 -10.62
CA LYS A 80 11.82 15.88 -11.13
C LYS A 80 12.13 15.99 -12.64
N ASP A 81 13.06 15.19 -13.13
CA ASP A 81 13.47 15.22 -14.53
C ASP A 81 12.43 14.50 -15.40
N ASP A 82 11.87 13.37 -14.94
CA ASP A 82 10.81 12.63 -15.62
C ASP A 82 9.49 13.42 -15.73
N ILE A 83 9.10 14.15 -14.68
CA ILE A 83 7.85 14.92 -14.69
C ILE A 83 7.93 16.21 -15.53
N THR A 84 9.13 16.65 -15.90
CA THR A 84 9.30 17.81 -16.81
C THR A 84 9.36 17.41 -18.28
N THR A 85 9.34 16.11 -18.58
CA THR A 85 9.34 15.61 -19.97
C THR A 85 8.06 16.00 -20.70
N LYS A 86 8.16 16.14 -22.03
CA LYS A 86 7.02 16.48 -22.88
C LYS A 86 5.84 15.53 -22.67
N GLU A 87 6.12 14.24 -22.53
CA GLU A 87 5.10 13.20 -22.41
C GLU A 87 4.35 13.27 -21.08
N PHE A 88 5.03 13.62 -19.98
CA PHE A 88 4.36 13.86 -18.72
C PHE A 88 3.53 15.15 -18.75
N LEU A 89 4.05 16.22 -19.36
CA LEU A 89 3.29 17.47 -19.53
C LEU A 89 2.04 17.26 -20.43
N ASP A 90 2.13 16.43 -21.47
CA ASP A 90 0.99 16.05 -22.31
C ASP A 90 -0.09 15.29 -21.52
N LEU A 91 0.32 14.41 -20.59
CA LEU A 91 -0.59 13.80 -19.62
C LEU A 91 -1.27 14.87 -18.77
N LYS A 92 -0.53 15.84 -18.21
CA LYS A 92 -1.12 16.92 -17.39
C LYS A 92 -2.15 17.74 -18.16
N ARG A 93 -1.84 18.12 -19.41
CA ARG A 93 -2.79 18.80 -20.31
C ARG A 93 -4.03 17.96 -20.60
N PHE A 94 -3.89 16.64 -20.73
CA PHE A 94 -5.04 15.74 -20.87
C PHE A 94 -5.95 15.78 -19.64
N LEU A 95 -5.37 15.75 -18.43
CA LEU A 95 -6.12 15.80 -17.18
C LEU A 95 -6.80 17.16 -16.95
N GLU A 96 -6.17 18.25 -17.36
CA GLU A 96 -6.81 19.58 -17.36
C GLU A 96 -8.02 19.63 -18.29
N ARG A 97 -7.93 19.01 -19.48
CA ARG A 97 -9.08 18.91 -20.39
C ARG A 97 -10.22 18.07 -19.81
N GLU A 98 -9.91 16.99 -19.11
CA GLU A 98 -10.93 16.20 -18.40
C GLU A 98 -11.70 17.08 -17.40
N LEU A 99 -10.97 17.89 -16.64
CA LEU A 99 -11.57 18.81 -15.66
C LEU A 99 -12.35 19.95 -16.32
N SER A 100 -11.81 20.55 -17.38
CA SER A 100 -12.47 21.66 -18.07
C SER A 100 -13.74 21.22 -18.80
N THR A 101 -13.86 19.95 -19.15
CA THR A 101 -15.05 19.35 -19.75
C THR A 101 -16.07 18.85 -18.72
N GLY A 102 -15.83 19.09 -17.43
CA GLY A 102 -16.74 18.72 -16.35
C GLY A 102 -16.74 17.23 -16.00
N ARG A 103 -15.77 16.46 -16.51
CA ARG A 103 -15.68 15.02 -16.20
C ARG A 103 -15.18 14.81 -14.79
N LYS A 104 -15.89 13.95 -14.05
CA LYS A 104 -15.46 13.49 -12.73
C LYS A 104 -14.53 12.30 -12.89
N TRP A 105 -13.46 12.32 -12.11
CA TRP A 105 -12.44 11.27 -12.04
C TRP A 105 -12.05 11.00 -10.60
N PHE A 106 -11.41 9.86 -10.37
CA PHE A 106 -10.90 9.38 -9.10
C PHE A 106 -9.42 9.03 -9.20
N PRO A 107 -8.68 9.08 -8.09
CA PRO A 107 -9.10 9.64 -6.79
C PRO A 107 -9.27 11.18 -6.85
N PRO A 108 -9.70 11.86 -5.77
CA PRO A 108 -9.54 13.31 -5.64
C PRO A 108 -8.10 13.75 -5.98
N LYS A 109 -7.92 14.99 -6.47
CA LYS A 109 -6.64 15.42 -7.05
C LYS A 109 -5.51 15.30 -6.05
N GLU A 110 -5.76 15.78 -4.84
CA GLU A 110 -4.86 15.75 -3.69
C GLU A 110 -4.37 14.33 -3.35
N ASP A 111 -5.18 13.32 -3.67
CA ASP A 111 -4.91 11.93 -3.34
C ASP A 111 -4.18 11.16 -4.45
N VAL A 112 -4.03 11.72 -5.66
CA VAL A 112 -3.35 11.05 -6.79
C VAL A 112 -1.95 10.54 -6.42
N TYR A 113 -1.25 11.28 -5.56
CA TYR A 113 0.10 10.98 -5.10
C TYR A 113 0.20 10.44 -3.66
N SER A 114 -0.92 10.01 -3.06
CA SER A 114 -0.94 9.46 -1.69
C SER A 114 0.04 8.32 -1.48
N TRP A 115 0.24 7.46 -2.48
CA TRP A 115 1.24 6.39 -2.45
C TRP A 115 2.65 6.88 -2.10
N SER A 116 3.03 8.07 -2.56
CA SER A 116 4.37 8.63 -2.34
C SER A 116 4.54 9.16 -0.92
N ARG A 117 3.46 9.69 -0.34
CA ARG A 117 3.43 10.30 1.00
C ARG A 117 3.34 9.25 2.10
N HIS A 118 2.53 8.20 1.88
CA HIS A 118 2.45 7.09 2.83
C HIS A 118 3.69 6.19 2.78
N THR A 119 4.35 6.10 1.62
CA THR A 119 5.59 5.33 1.48
C THR A 119 6.69 6.20 0.88
N PRO A 120 7.37 7.05 1.68
CA PRO A 120 8.54 7.80 1.22
C PRO A 120 9.60 6.88 0.63
N PHE A 121 10.37 7.38 -0.34
CA PHE A 121 11.25 6.57 -1.20
C PHE A 121 12.21 5.66 -0.43
N HIS A 122 12.77 6.17 0.66
CA HIS A 122 13.76 5.46 1.48
C HIS A 122 13.15 4.39 2.38
N ASN A 123 11.82 4.42 2.58
CA ASN A 123 11.07 3.46 3.40
C ASN A 123 10.53 2.27 2.58
N VAL A 124 10.65 2.29 1.25
CA VAL A 124 10.17 1.20 0.39
C VAL A 124 10.91 -0.10 0.71
N LYS A 125 10.13 -1.11 1.09
CA LYS A 125 10.52 -2.50 1.38
C LYS A 125 9.81 -3.49 0.44
N VAL A 126 8.52 -3.24 0.16
CA VAL A 126 7.68 -4.04 -0.74
C VAL A 126 7.04 -3.11 -1.77
N VAL A 127 6.85 -3.58 -3.00
CA VAL A 127 6.08 -2.91 -4.06
C VAL A 127 4.94 -3.83 -4.48
N ILE A 128 3.71 -3.34 -4.37
CA ILE A 128 2.50 -4.02 -4.87
C ILE A 128 1.97 -3.21 -6.06
N VAL A 129 1.81 -3.86 -7.21
CA VAL A 129 1.39 -3.22 -8.46
C VAL A 129 -0.08 -3.54 -8.73
N GLY A 130 -0.94 -2.52 -8.68
CA GLY A 130 -2.32 -2.56 -9.15
C GLY A 130 -2.45 -2.09 -10.60
N GLN A 131 -3.64 -2.24 -11.18
CA GLN A 131 -3.91 -1.80 -12.56
C GLN A 131 -4.38 -0.33 -12.57
N ASP A 132 -5.60 -0.09 -12.11
CA ASP A 132 -6.27 1.20 -12.07
C ASP A 132 -6.84 1.47 -10.68
N PRO A 133 -7.13 2.74 -10.34
CA PRO A 133 -7.91 3.05 -9.15
C PRO A 133 -9.33 2.49 -9.27
N TYR A 134 -9.97 2.27 -8.14
CA TYR A 134 -11.41 2.02 -8.12
C TYR A 134 -12.18 3.22 -8.68
N HIS A 135 -13.18 2.94 -9.54
CA HIS A 135 -13.89 3.96 -10.30
C HIS A 135 -15.24 4.37 -9.71
N ASN A 136 -15.67 3.79 -8.58
CA ASN A 136 -16.89 4.23 -7.91
C ASN A 136 -16.61 5.27 -6.82
N ILE A 137 -17.67 5.95 -6.42
CA ILE A 137 -17.64 7.04 -5.45
C ILE A 137 -17.09 6.54 -4.10
N ASN A 138 -16.23 7.35 -3.48
CA ASN A 138 -15.63 7.12 -2.16
C ASN A 138 -14.71 5.88 -2.05
N GLN A 139 -14.32 5.26 -3.16
CA GLN A 139 -13.42 4.10 -3.14
C GLN A 139 -11.95 4.51 -3.18
N ALA A 140 -11.49 5.12 -4.29
CA ALA A 140 -10.08 5.38 -4.49
C ALA A 140 -9.56 6.60 -3.70
N HIS A 141 -8.43 6.41 -3.02
CA HIS A 141 -7.70 7.45 -2.27
C HIS A 141 -6.18 7.45 -2.55
N GLY A 142 -5.80 6.90 -3.71
CA GLY A 142 -4.42 6.96 -4.21
C GLY A 142 -3.51 5.80 -3.81
N LEU A 143 -4.04 4.74 -3.19
CA LEU A 143 -3.33 3.48 -2.90
C LEU A 143 -3.96 2.33 -3.68
N ALA A 144 -3.14 1.49 -4.32
CA ALA A 144 -3.62 0.28 -5.00
C ALA A 144 -4.34 -0.66 -4.02
N PHE A 145 -5.42 -1.31 -4.46
CA PHE A 145 -6.25 -2.25 -3.68
C PHE A 145 -6.95 -1.68 -2.43
N SER A 146 -6.63 -0.46 -1.98
CA SER A 146 -7.21 0.11 -0.78
C SER A 146 -8.46 0.95 -1.07
N VAL A 147 -9.42 0.93 -0.15
CA VAL A 147 -10.58 1.81 -0.13
C VAL A 147 -10.71 2.57 1.18
N SER A 148 -11.28 3.78 1.11
CA SER A 148 -11.53 4.60 2.30
C SER A 148 -12.77 4.14 3.08
N PRO A 149 -12.78 4.21 4.42
CA PRO A 149 -14.01 4.03 5.18
C PRO A 149 -15.06 5.06 4.75
N PRO A 150 -16.36 4.70 4.74
CA PRO A 150 -16.95 3.44 5.21
C PRO A 150 -17.04 2.35 4.12
N THR A 151 -16.38 2.50 2.97
CA THR A 151 -16.50 1.57 1.85
C THR A 151 -16.00 0.16 2.24
N PRO A 152 -16.83 -0.88 2.03
CA PRO A 152 -16.40 -2.27 2.23
C PRO A 152 -15.27 -2.67 1.30
N ALA A 153 -14.43 -3.60 1.75
CA ALA A 153 -13.37 -4.21 0.97
C ALA A 153 -13.96 -4.81 -0.34
N PRO A 154 -13.46 -4.41 -1.51
CA PRO A 154 -13.89 -5.00 -2.78
C PRO A 154 -13.51 -6.48 -2.89
N PRO A 155 -14.10 -7.27 -3.81
CA PRO A 155 -13.87 -8.71 -3.90
C PRO A 155 -12.38 -9.11 -3.99
N SER A 156 -11.57 -8.36 -4.75
CA SER A 156 -10.13 -8.60 -4.83
C SER A 156 -9.42 -8.43 -3.48
N LEU A 157 -9.81 -7.42 -2.68
CA LEU A 157 -9.23 -7.20 -1.36
C LEU A 157 -9.69 -8.26 -0.35
N LYS A 158 -10.95 -8.71 -0.43
CA LYS A 158 -11.42 -9.87 0.37
C LYS A 158 -10.56 -11.10 0.10
N ASN A 159 -10.24 -11.37 -1.17
CA ASN A 159 -9.37 -12.49 -1.54
C ASN A 159 -7.93 -12.32 -1.04
N MET A 160 -7.40 -11.09 -1.01
CA MET A 160 -6.12 -10.80 -0.35
C MET A 160 -6.16 -11.12 1.14
N TYR A 161 -7.26 -10.82 1.84
CA TYR A 161 -7.42 -11.19 3.25
C TYR A 161 -7.47 -12.71 3.47
N ILE A 162 -8.10 -13.46 2.57
CA ILE A 162 -8.12 -14.94 2.63
C ILE A 162 -6.69 -15.49 2.50
N ALA A 163 -5.94 -15.04 1.49
CA ALA A 163 -4.54 -15.44 1.31
C ALA A 163 -3.66 -15.03 2.50
N LEU A 164 -3.86 -13.82 3.04
CA LEU A 164 -3.12 -13.33 4.19
C LEU A 164 -3.43 -14.11 5.47
N LYS A 165 -4.68 -14.53 5.68
CA LYS A 165 -5.09 -15.37 6.81
C LYS A 165 -4.48 -16.77 6.74
N LYS A 166 -4.30 -17.32 5.53
CA LYS A 166 -3.56 -18.57 5.30
C LYS A 166 -2.07 -18.41 5.66
N ASP A 167 -1.46 -17.30 5.26
CA ASP A 167 -0.06 -16.99 5.58
C ASP A 167 0.15 -16.72 7.08
N TYR A 168 -0.79 -16.02 7.70
CA TYR A 168 -0.76 -15.59 9.10
C TYR A 168 -2.11 -15.88 9.77
N PRO A 169 -2.27 -17.05 10.43
CA PRO A 169 -3.51 -17.38 11.14
C PRO A 169 -3.88 -16.37 12.23
N SER A 170 -2.93 -15.60 12.76
CA SER A 170 -3.16 -14.51 13.72
C SER A 170 -3.76 -13.24 13.10
N PHE A 171 -3.78 -13.11 11.77
CA PHE A 171 -4.36 -11.95 11.08
C PHE A 171 -5.86 -11.85 11.37
N VAL A 172 -6.33 -10.64 11.67
CA VAL A 172 -7.75 -10.36 11.89
C VAL A 172 -8.27 -9.47 10.77
N ILE A 173 -9.35 -9.90 10.12
CA ILE A 173 -10.04 -9.11 9.10
C ILE A 173 -10.59 -7.83 9.75
N PRO A 174 -10.40 -6.64 9.16
CA PRO A 174 -10.93 -5.40 9.72
C PRO A 174 -12.44 -5.44 10.00
N PRO A 175 -12.91 -4.81 11.10
CA PRO A 175 -14.33 -4.70 11.39
C PRO A 175 -15.07 -3.93 10.28
N ASN A 176 -16.39 -4.06 10.23
CA ASN A 176 -17.25 -3.43 9.23
C ASN A 176 -16.85 -3.74 7.77
N LYS A 177 -16.19 -4.89 7.54
CA LYS A 177 -15.67 -5.29 6.23
C LYS A 177 -14.70 -4.25 5.64
N GLY A 178 -13.94 -3.52 6.46
CA GLY A 178 -13.10 -2.39 6.03
C GLY A 178 -11.97 -2.76 5.06
N GLY A 179 -11.59 -1.80 4.20
CA GLY A 179 -10.57 -1.96 3.16
C GLY A 179 -9.41 -0.95 3.17
N LEU A 180 -9.20 -0.28 4.30
CA LEU A 180 -8.13 0.73 4.42
C LEU A 180 -6.78 0.07 4.68
N LEU A 181 -5.83 0.25 3.75
CA LEU A 181 -4.49 -0.38 3.76
C LEU A 181 -3.37 0.63 4.02
N THR A 182 -3.72 1.86 4.41
CA THR A 182 -2.76 2.87 4.86
C THR A 182 -1.73 2.33 5.87
N PRO A 183 -2.09 1.48 6.86
CA PRO A 183 -1.11 0.90 7.77
C PRO A 183 0.01 0.11 7.06
N TRP A 184 -0.30 -0.59 5.95
CA TRP A 184 0.73 -1.30 5.17
C TRP A 184 1.65 -0.31 4.46
N ALA A 185 1.07 0.74 3.86
CA ALA A 185 1.84 1.75 3.16
C ALA A 185 2.85 2.46 4.08
N GLU A 186 2.41 2.83 5.28
CA GLU A 186 3.25 3.45 6.31
C GLU A 186 4.35 2.52 6.85
N ARG A 187 4.17 1.20 6.72
CA ARG A 187 5.17 0.17 7.09
C ARG A 187 6.16 -0.16 5.98
N GLY A 188 6.10 0.54 4.84
CA GLY A 188 7.07 0.40 3.74
C GLY A 188 6.55 -0.36 2.52
N VAL A 189 5.23 -0.56 2.41
CA VAL A 189 4.59 -1.20 1.25
C VAL A 189 4.15 -0.14 0.24
N LEU A 190 4.92 0.05 -0.82
CA LEU A 190 4.54 0.93 -1.92
C LEU A 190 3.38 0.31 -2.71
N MET A 191 2.17 0.86 -2.54
CA MET A 191 0.95 0.40 -3.22
C MET A 191 0.61 1.30 -4.39
N ILE A 192 1.05 0.94 -5.60
CA ILE A 192 0.97 1.79 -6.79
C ILE A 192 0.15 1.16 -7.90
N ASN A 193 -0.78 1.91 -8.49
CA ASN A 193 -1.51 1.49 -9.69
C ASN A 193 -0.71 1.84 -10.95
N THR A 194 -0.85 1.07 -12.03
CA THR A 194 -0.23 1.42 -13.33
C THR A 194 -0.82 2.69 -13.94
N CYS A 195 -2.12 2.91 -13.80
CA CYS A 195 -2.80 4.18 -14.05
C CYS A 195 -3.11 4.83 -12.70
N LEU A 196 -2.83 6.12 -12.50
CA LEU A 196 -3.09 6.77 -11.21
C LEU A 196 -4.47 7.41 -11.11
N THR A 197 -5.19 7.53 -12.23
CA THR A 197 -6.52 8.13 -12.24
C THR A 197 -7.47 7.42 -13.18
N VAL A 198 -8.77 7.56 -12.96
CA VAL A 198 -9.84 6.92 -13.75
C VAL A 198 -11.09 7.78 -13.70
N ARG A 199 -11.85 7.90 -14.79
CA ARG A 199 -13.18 8.54 -14.73
C ARG A 199 -14.13 7.77 -13.83
N ALA A 200 -15.07 8.49 -13.24
CA ALA A 200 -16.14 7.88 -12.45
C ALA A 200 -16.92 6.88 -13.33
N HIS A 201 -17.09 5.66 -12.83
CA HIS A 201 -17.84 4.56 -13.47
C HIS A 201 -17.31 4.08 -14.84
N GLU A 202 -16.13 4.54 -15.29
CA GLU A 202 -15.52 4.10 -16.55
C GLU A 202 -14.11 3.54 -16.29
N ALA A 203 -14.01 2.24 -15.99
CA ALA A 203 -12.73 1.54 -15.83
C ALA A 203 -11.82 1.71 -17.06
N ASN A 204 -10.50 1.83 -16.87
CA ASN A 204 -9.50 2.01 -17.94
C ASN A 204 -9.65 3.28 -18.80
N SER A 205 -10.53 4.21 -18.44
CA SER A 205 -10.78 5.46 -19.20
C SER A 205 -9.54 6.34 -19.41
N HIS A 206 -8.55 6.27 -18.51
CA HIS A 206 -7.28 7.00 -18.61
C HIS A 206 -6.08 6.13 -19.00
N SER A 207 -6.31 4.89 -19.43
CA SER A 207 -5.24 4.05 -19.93
C SER A 207 -4.61 4.63 -21.21
N ASN A 208 -3.31 4.42 -21.38
CA ASN A 208 -2.47 4.88 -22.47
C ASN A 208 -2.42 6.42 -22.61
N ARG A 209 -2.71 7.14 -21.53
CA ARG A 209 -2.64 8.62 -21.49
C ARG A 209 -1.31 9.14 -20.93
N GLY A 210 -0.45 8.26 -20.41
CA GLY A 210 0.91 8.59 -19.97
C GLY A 210 1.25 8.11 -18.57
N TRP A 211 0.24 7.76 -17.75
CA TRP A 211 0.46 7.25 -16.39
C TRP A 211 1.34 6.00 -16.37
N GLU A 212 1.13 5.08 -17.30
CA GLU A 212 1.88 3.83 -17.38
C GLU A 212 3.38 4.03 -17.57
N ARG A 213 3.78 5.10 -18.26
CA ARG A 213 5.19 5.46 -18.42
C ARG A 213 5.74 6.01 -17.11
N PHE A 214 5.01 6.90 -16.47
CA PHE A 214 5.40 7.47 -15.18
C PHE A 214 5.51 6.42 -14.07
N THR A 215 4.51 5.55 -13.92
CA THR A 215 4.50 4.52 -12.87
C THR A 215 5.52 3.42 -13.16
N GLN A 216 5.82 3.12 -14.43
CA GLN A 216 6.98 2.28 -14.76
C GLN A 216 8.30 2.92 -14.30
N LYS A 217 8.48 4.24 -14.48
CA LYS A 217 9.67 4.95 -13.96
C LYS A 217 9.77 4.84 -12.45
N VAL A 218 8.65 4.92 -11.73
CA VAL A 218 8.62 4.72 -10.27
C VAL A 218 9.12 3.32 -9.90
N ILE A 219 8.59 2.27 -10.55
CA ILE A 219 8.98 0.87 -10.32
C ILE A 219 10.49 0.66 -10.60
N ASP A 220 10.96 1.18 -11.74
CA ASP A 220 12.35 1.06 -12.18
C ASP A 220 13.30 1.82 -11.25
N LEU A 221 12.90 3.00 -10.77
CA LEU A 221 13.67 3.83 -9.84
C LEU A 221 13.89 3.10 -8.51
N VAL A 222 12.85 2.44 -7.98
CA VAL A 222 12.98 1.60 -6.78
C VAL A 222 14.02 0.51 -7.02
N ALA A 223 13.96 -0.19 -8.16
CA ALA A 223 14.90 -1.26 -8.47
C ALA A 223 16.34 -0.75 -8.59
N GLN A 224 16.50 0.40 -9.25
CA GLN A 224 17.80 1.00 -9.50
C GLN A 224 18.46 1.49 -8.20
N LYS A 225 17.71 2.15 -7.32
CA LYS A 225 18.28 2.90 -6.18
C LYS A 225 18.20 2.17 -4.85
N ARG A 226 17.26 1.23 -4.66
CA ARG A 226 17.16 0.42 -3.43
C ARG A 226 18.16 -0.73 -3.49
N THR A 227 19.43 -0.42 -3.29
CA THR A 227 20.56 -1.35 -3.46
C THR A 227 20.54 -2.53 -2.48
N ARG A 228 19.96 -2.36 -1.30
CA ARG A 228 19.72 -3.47 -0.35
C ARG A 228 18.66 -4.47 -0.84
N GLY A 229 17.92 -4.15 -1.90
CA GLY A 229 16.90 -4.99 -2.50
C GLY A 229 15.51 -4.74 -1.92
N VAL A 230 14.46 -5.05 -2.66
CA VAL A 230 13.05 -4.92 -2.23
C VAL A 230 12.26 -6.10 -2.75
N VAL A 231 11.08 -6.34 -2.18
CA VAL A 231 10.15 -7.34 -2.70
C VAL A 231 9.20 -6.69 -3.69
N TYR A 232 8.99 -7.29 -4.86
CA TYR A 232 7.96 -6.93 -5.82
C TYR A 232 6.89 -8.00 -5.83
N MET A 233 5.65 -7.63 -5.55
CA MET A 233 4.47 -8.49 -5.70
C MET A 233 3.68 -8.04 -6.93
N ALA A 234 3.62 -8.92 -7.93
CA ALA A 234 2.96 -8.66 -9.19
C ALA A 234 1.91 -9.74 -9.46
N TRP A 235 0.64 -9.38 -9.28
CA TRP A 235 -0.49 -10.30 -9.41
C TRP A 235 -1.22 -10.08 -10.74
N GLY A 236 -1.32 -11.14 -11.54
CA GLY A 236 -1.87 -11.11 -12.89
C GLY A 236 -0.86 -10.70 -13.96
N THR A 237 -1.20 -11.02 -15.21
CA THR A 237 -0.36 -10.75 -16.39
C THR A 237 0.03 -9.27 -16.54
N PRO A 238 -0.86 -8.28 -16.34
CA PRO A 238 -0.50 -6.87 -16.49
C PRO A 238 0.60 -6.44 -15.51
N ALA A 239 0.44 -6.73 -14.21
CA ALA A 239 1.45 -6.44 -13.19
C ALA A 239 2.74 -7.23 -13.46
N GLY A 240 2.62 -8.50 -13.85
CA GLY A 240 3.76 -9.37 -14.15
C GLY A 240 4.66 -8.81 -15.25
N LYS A 241 4.08 -8.20 -16.30
CA LYS A 241 4.84 -7.53 -17.37
C LYS A 241 5.68 -6.35 -16.87
N ARG A 242 5.21 -5.62 -15.86
CA ARG A 242 5.88 -4.42 -15.31
C ARG A 242 7.16 -4.75 -14.55
N VAL A 243 7.26 -5.98 -14.02
CA VAL A 243 8.40 -6.41 -13.20
C VAL A 243 9.34 -7.38 -13.91
N GLN A 244 9.16 -7.63 -15.22
CA GLN A 244 9.98 -8.60 -15.96
C GLN A 244 11.47 -8.25 -16.00
N LYS A 245 11.80 -6.96 -16.01
CA LYS A 245 13.18 -6.45 -16.13
C LYS A 245 13.87 -6.26 -14.77
N ILE A 246 13.19 -6.59 -13.68
CA ILE A 246 13.74 -6.42 -12.33
C ILE A 246 14.82 -7.47 -12.08
N ASP A 247 15.98 -7.03 -11.60
CA ASP A 247 17.10 -7.89 -11.25
C ASP A 247 16.75 -8.80 -10.05
N ARG A 248 16.46 -10.07 -10.35
CA ARG A 248 16.11 -11.10 -9.35
C ARG A 248 17.29 -11.53 -8.46
N GLY A 249 18.53 -11.16 -8.81
CA GLY A 249 19.68 -11.37 -7.93
C GLY A 249 19.73 -10.38 -6.77
N ARG A 250 19.13 -9.20 -6.96
CA ARG A 250 19.05 -8.13 -5.95
C ARG A 250 17.70 -8.06 -5.25
N HIS A 251 16.62 -8.22 -6.01
CA HIS A 251 15.24 -8.07 -5.54
C HIS A 251 14.53 -9.42 -5.52
N LEU A 252 13.55 -9.57 -4.64
CA LEU A 252 12.62 -10.68 -4.71
C LEU A 252 11.45 -10.30 -5.62
N VAL A 253 11.13 -11.13 -6.62
CA VAL A 253 9.96 -10.93 -7.49
C VAL A 253 8.99 -12.09 -7.30
N LEU A 254 7.83 -11.81 -6.72
CA LEU A 254 6.76 -12.76 -6.45
C LEU A 254 5.61 -12.53 -7.45
N GLN A 255 5.29 -13.55 -8.24
CA GLN A 255 4.26 -13.49 -9.29
C GLN A 255 3.22 -14.58 -9.09
N SER A 256 1.94 -14.23 -9.26
CA SER A 256 0.82 -15.16 -9.23
C SER A 256 -0.31 -14.64 -10.12
N VAL A 257 -1.43 -15.37 -10.21
CA VAL A 257 -2.68 -14.87 -10.79
C VAL A 257 -3.24 -13.68 -10.00
N HIS A 258 -4.16 -12.92 -10.58
CA HIS A 258 -4.74 -11.75 -9.90
C HIS A 258 -5.68 -12.19 -8.76
N PRO A 259 -5.81 -11.42 -7.65
CA PRO A 259 -6.78 -11.68 -6.58
C PRO A 259 -8.26 -11.52 -6.98
N SER A 260 -8.56 -11.23 -8.25
CA SER A 260 -9.95 -11.09 -8.71
C SER A 260 -10.69 -12.42 -8.57
N PRO A 261 -12.00 -12.45 -8.26
CA PRO A 261 -12.80 -13.67 -8.26
C PRO A 261 -12.60 -14.53 -9.52
N LEU A 262 -12.43 -13.90 -10.68
CA LEU A 262 -12.22 -14.56 -11.98
C LEU A 262 -10.94 -15.42 -12.05
N SER A 263 -9.97 -15.21 -11.16
CA SER A 263 -8.68 -15.89 -11.21
C SER A 263 -8.12 -16.36 -9.86
N ALA A 264 -8.65 -15.90 -8.73
CA ALA A 264 -8.06 -16.16 -7.41
C ALA A 264 -7.95 -17.66 -7.08
N SER A 265 -8.96 -18.45 -7.45
CA SER A 265 -8.98 -19.91 -7.28
C SER A 265 -7.90 -20.64 -8.08
N ARG A 266 -7.30 -20.00 -9.09
CA ARG A 266 -6.23 -20.59 -9.93
C ARG A 266 -4.83 -20.51 -9.29
N GLY A 267 -4.76 -20.30 -7.97
CA GLY A 267 -3.51 -20.34 -7.20
C GLY A 267 -3.13 -19.04 -6.49
N PHE A 268 -4.00 -18.02 -6.41
CA PHE A 268 -3.71 -16.83 -5.60
C PHE A 268 -3.72 -17.17 -4.10
N PHE A 269 -4.70 -17.94 -3.63
CA PHE A 269 -4.87 -18.23 -2.21
C PHE A 269 -3.71 -19.01 -1.58
N ASP A 270 -2.97 -19.79 -2.37
CA ASP A 270 -1.89 -20.66 -1.90
C ASP A 270 -0.50 -20.17 -2.35
N CYS A 271 -0.40 -18.94 -2.86
CA CYS A 271 0.86 -18.39 -3.35
C CYS A 271 1.86 -18.08 -2.22
N ASN A 272 1.36 -17.87 -1.00
CA ASN A 272 2.08 -17.52 0.21
C ASN A 272 2.98 -16.27 0.08
N HIS A 273 2.54 -15.28 -0.70
CA HIS A 273 3.37 -14.12 -1.02
C HIS A 273 3.69 -13.25 0.21
N PHE A 274 2.75 -13.06 1.13
CA PHE A 274 2.97 -12.21 2.31
C PHE A 274 4.02 -12.86 3.21
N LYS A 275 3.90 -14.17 3.45
CA LYS A 275 4.89 -14.95 4.20
C LYS A 275 6.27 -14.94 3.54
N LYS A 276 6.35 -15.32 2.26
CA LYS A 276 7.62 -15.33 1.49
C LYS A 276 8.30 -13.95 1.47
N SER A 277 7.52 -12.87 1.41
CA SER A 277 8.05 -11.51 1.45
C SER A 277 8.73 -11.19 2.77
N ASN A 278 8.10 -11.55 3.89
CA ASN A 278 8.67 -11.32 5.21
C ASN A 278 9.86 -12.21 5.49
N GLU A 279 9.83 -13.49 5.10
CA GLU A 279 11.00 -14.39 5.21
C GLU A 279 12.22 -13.80 4.50
N TRP A 280 12.03 -13.28 3.27
CA TRP A 280 13.09 -12.64 2.51
C TRP A 280 13.56 -11.31 3.13
N LEU A 281 12.62 -10.47 3.59
CA LEU A 281 12.94 -9.20 4.23
C LEU A 281 13.71 -9.42 5.54
N VAL A 282 13.32 -10.38 6.36
CA VAL A 282 14.00 -10.72 7.62
C VAL A 282 15.41 -11.23 7.33
N ASN A 283 15.59 -12.10 6.34
CA ASN A 283 16.92 -12.55 5.94
C ASN A 283 17.81 -11.37 5.48
N ARG A 284 17.24 -10.42 4.73
CA ARG A 284 17.99 -9.31 4.11
C ARG A 284 18.23 -8.10 5.02
N TYR A 285 17.33 -7.85 5.97
CA TYR A 285 17.29 -6.65 6.80
C TYR A 285 17.28 -6.92 8.31
N GLY A 286 17.18 -8.18 8.75
CA GLY A 286 16.92 -8.54 10.14
C GLY A 286 15.43 -8.36 10.51
N ALA A 287 15.09 -8.56 11.78
CA ALA A 287 13.72 -8.49 12.29
C ALA A 287 13.01 -7.15 11.98
N GLU A 288 13.76 -6.05 11.95
CA GLU A 288 13.25 -4.70 11.60
C GLU A 288 12.78 -4.59 10.13
N GLY A 289 13.22 -5.52 9.28
CA GLY A 289 12.77 -5.63 7.90
C GLY A 289 11.32 -6.06 7.76
N GLU A 290 10.83 -6.88 8.69
CA GLU A 290 9.52 -7.52 8.65
C GLU A 290 8.38 -6.49 8.58
N ILE A 291 7.43 -6.73 7.66
CA ILE A 291 6.18 -6.00 7.57
C ILE A 291 5.17 -6.66 8.52
N ASP A 292 4.65 -5.87 9.46
CA ASP A 292 3.42 -6.26 10.14
C ASP A 292 2.26 -6.04 9.17
N TRP A 293 1.51 -7.09 8.85
CA TRP A 293 0.36 -7.06 7.94
C TRP A 293 -0.96 -6.87 8.68
N ALA A 294 -0.96 -6.75 10.02
CA ALA A 294 -2.17 -6.49 10.79
C ALA A 294 -2.80 -5.13 10.44
N LEU A 295 -4.13 -5.08 10.32
CA LEU A 295 -4.88 -3.87 10.01
C LEU A 295 -5.74 -3.38 11.19
N VAL A 296 -5.89 -4.20 12.22
CA VAL A 296 -6.67 -3.89 13.41
C VAL A 296 -5.75 -3.38 14.52
N PRO A 297 -6.04 -2.24 15.17
CA PRO A 297 -5.27 -1.77 16.32
C PRO A 297 -5.15 -2.83 17.41
N GLY A 298 -3.94 -3.07 17.90
CA GLY A 298 -3.66 -4.08 18.93
C GLY A 298 -3.49 -5.52 18.40
N ASN A 299 -3.70 -5.78 17.11
CA ASN A 299 -3.31 -7.04 16.46
C ASN A 299 -1.93 -6.88 15.79
N SER A 300 -1.19 -7.99 15.65
CA SER A 300 0.08 -8.06 14.94
C SER A 300 0.19 -9.40 14.22
N THR A 301 0.75 -9.40 13.01
CA THR A 301 1.13 -10.63 12.30
C THR A 301 2.58 -11.01 12.51
N LYS A 302 3.38 -10.19 13.22
CA LYS A 302 4.75 -10.55 13.58
C LYS A 302 4.74 -11.67 14.61
N ALA A 303 5.74 -12.55 14.56
CA ALA A 303 5.92 -13.54 15.61
C ALA A 303 6.10 -12.84 16.97
N VAL A 304 5.40 -13.30 18.01
CA VAL A 304 5.66 -12.86 19.37
C VAL A 304 7.04 -13.40 19.72
N VAL A 305 8.04 -12.51 19.75
CA VAL A 305 9.31 -12.84 20.37
C VAL A 305 9.03 -12.83 21.87
N GLU A 306 8.68 -13.99 22.43
CA GLU A 306 8.73 -14.13 23.88
C GLU A 306 10.19 -13.86 24.26
N GLU A 307 10.44 -12.70 24.87
CA GLU A 307 11.67 -12.45 25.60
C GLU A 307 11.74 -13.51 26.70
N THR A 308 12.43 -14.60 26.41
CA THR A 308 12.78 -15.60 27.40
C THR A 308 13.70 -14.89 28.39
N LYS A 309 13.12 -14.37 29.49
CA LYS A 309 13.88 -13.99 30.68
C LYS A 309 14.69 -15.22 31.07
N THR A 310 15.96 -15.22 30.69
CA THR A 310 16.87 -16.31 31.01
C THR A 310 17.17 -16.18 32.49
N ALA A 311 16.41 -16.90 33.30
CA ALA A 311 16.78 -17.17 34.68
C ALA A 311 18.01 -18.07 34.63
N THR A 312 19.13 -17.52 35.08
CA THR A 312 20.40 -18.20 35.25
C THR A 312 20.23 -19.34 36.27
N GLU A 313 20.15 -20.58 35.80
CA GLU A 313 20.40 -21.75 36.64
C GLU A 313 21.71 -22.42 36.23
N THR A 314 22.68 -22.22 37.10
CA THR A 314 23.99 -22.87 37.16
C THR A 314 23.83 -24.38 37.28
N LYS A 315 24.22 -25.15 36.26
CA LYS A 315 24.57 -26.57 36.41
C LYS A 315 25.88 -26.89 35.70
N THR A 316 26.89 -27.01 36.55
CA THR A 316 28.04 -27.91 36.56
C THR A 316 28.41 -28.61 35.25
N ALA A 317 29.60 -28.28 34.76
CA ALA A 317 30.32 -29.00 33.73
C ALA A 317 30.79 -30.39 34.23
N THR A 318 30.65 -31.40 33.39
CA THR A 318 31.50 -32.60 33.43
C THR A 318 31.77 -33.02 31.99
N GLU A 319 33.05 -32.98 31.63
CA GLU A 319 33.61 -33.41 30.36
C GLU A 319 33.56 -34.94 30.21
N VAL A 320 33.21 -35.44 29.02
CA VAL A 320 33.83 -36.66 28.45
C VAL A 320 34.00 -36.47 26.94
N LYS A 321 35.22 -36.78 26.48
CA LYS A 321 35.74 -36.69 25.11
C LYS A 321 35.26 -37.83 24.19
N THR A 322 35.61 -37.65 22.91
CA THR A 322 35.86 -38.64 21.82
C THR A 322 34.62 -39.18 21.07
N ALA A 323 34.62 -39.34 19.73
CA ALA A 323 35.70 -39.37 18.74
C ALA A 323 35.22 -38.94 17.33
N THR A 324 36.19 -38.49 16.55
CA THR A 324 36.21 -38.26 15.10
C THR A 324 36.05 -39.59 14.33
N GLU A 325 35.33 -39.60 13.20
CA GLU A 325 35.75 -40.36 12.02
C GLU A 325 35.05 -39.88 10.74
N ALA A 326 35.84 -39.85 9.67
CA ALA A 326 35.51 -39.40 8.32
C ALA A 326 35.18 -40.60 7.41
N LYS A 327 34.42 -40.36 6.33
CA LYS A 327 34.57 -40.94 4.98
C LYS A 327 33.52 -40.34 4.03
N THR A 328 33.89 -39.51 3.06
CA THR A 328 34.37 -39.81 1.69
C THR A 328 33.27 -40.17 0.70
N ALA A 329 33.09 -39.25 -0.28
CA ALA A 329 32.75 -39.37 -1.71
C ALA A 329 31.82 -40.49 -2.22
N THR A 330 30.97 -40.18 -3.20
CA THR A 330 31.21 -40.47 -4.64
C THR A 330 30.08 -39.92 -5.51
N GLU A 331 30.45 -39.28 -6.62
CA GLU A 331 29.62 -38.83 -7.74
C GLU A 331 28.95 -39.99 -8.49
N VAL A 332 27.75 -39.79 -9.04
CA VAL A 332 27.41 -40.32 -10.38
C VAL A 332 26.53 -39.32 -11.14
N LYS A 333 27.06 -38.88 -12.29
CA LYS A 333 26.38 -38.24 -13.43
C LYS A 333 25.49 -39.24 -14.18
N THR A 334 24.32 -38.80 -14.64
CA THR A 334 23.87 -39.00 -16.05
C THR A 334 22.66 -38.08 -16.33
N THR A 335 22.79 -36.95 -17.03
CA THR A 335 22.63 -36.67 -18.50
C THR A 335 21.23 -36.87 -19.11
N THR A 336 20.71 -35.75 -19.68
CA THR A 336 19.97 -35.57 -20.97
C THR A 336 18.60 -36.26 -21.15
N GLU A 337 17.52 -35.71 -21.74
CA GLU A 337 17.19 -34.76 -22.83
C GLU A 337 15.70 -34.32 -22.61
N ALA A 338 15.15 -33.13 -22.89
CA ALA A 338 15.15 -32.18 -24.01
C ALA A 338 14.32 -32.58 -25.27
N LYS A 339 13.07 -32.08 -25.35
CA LYS A 339 12.30 -31.57 -26.54
C LYS A 339 10.83 -31.38 -26.11
N GLY A 340 10.18 -30.22 -26.26
CA GLY A 340 9.93 -29.43 -27.48
C GLY A 340 8.64 -29.95 -28.13
N ASP A 341 7.65 -29.20 -28.62
CA ASP A 341 7.38 -27.77 -28.77
C ASP A 341 5.95 -27.65 -29.39
N LYS A 342 5.41 -26.42 -29.47
CA LYS A 342 4.23 -25.94 -30.28
C LYS A 342 2.81 -26.20 -29.76
N GLU A 343 2.04 -25.18 -29.36
CA GLU A 343 1.42 -24.07 -30.13
C GLU A 343 0.41 -24.50 -31.21
N THR A 344 -0.87 -24.12 -30.99
CA THR A 344 -1.72 -23.44 -31.99
C THR A 344 -2.93 -22.78 -31.29
N LYS A 345 -3.12 -21.48 -31.51
CA LYS A 345 -4.41 -20.75 -31.41
C LYS A 345 -5.26 -20.99 -32.66
N PRO A 346 -6.56 -20.66 -32.65
CA PRO A 346 -6.97 -19.45 -33.40
C PRO A 346 -8.09 -18.62 -32.73
N ASP A 347 -8.58 -17.65 -33.52
CA ASP A 347 -9.14 -16.34 -33.25
C ASP A 347 -10.56 -16.18 -32.68
N VAL A 348 -10.68 -15.07 -31.93
CA VAL A 348 -11.67 -13.97 -31.97
C VAL A 348 -13.06 -14.24 -32.58
N LYS A 349 -14.10 -14.11 -31.74
CA LYS A 349 -15.41 -13.52 -32.12
C LYS A 349 -16.07 -12.78 -30.95
N LYS A 350 -16.49 -11.55 -31.28
CA LYS A 350 -17.61 -10.73 -30.78
C LYS A 350 -17.80 -10.54 -29.25
N VAL A 351 -17.63 -9.30 -28.82
CA VAL A 351 -18.04 -8.76 -27.53
C VAL A 351 -19.29 -7.91 -27.79
N GLU A 352 -20.44 -8.42 -27.40
CA GLU A 352 -21.67 -7.67 -27.10
C GLU A 352 -22.27 -8.37 -25.87
N ASP A 353 -22.86 -7.57 -24.96
CA ASP A 353 -23.51 -7.92 -23.68
C ASP A 353 -22.56 -8.11 -22.48
N LYS A 354 -22.23 -7.00 -21.80
CA LYS A 354 -21.50 -6.97 -20.51
C LYS A 354 -22.18 -6.13 -19.42
N GLU A 355 -23.49 -5.89 -19.55
CA GLU A 355 -24.23 -5.07 -18.58
C GLU A 355 -25.09 -5.90 -17.60
N ASN A 356 -25.29 -7.20 -17.84
CA ASN A 356 -26.08 -8.08 -16.95
C ASN A 356 -25.26 -9.03 -16.06
N GLU A 357 -23.93 -9.07 -16.20
CA GLU A 357 -23.07 -10.08 -15.54
C GLU A 357 -22.72 -9.72 -14.08
N PHE A 358 -22.99 -8.49 -13.63
CA PHE A 358 -22.52 -7.98 -12.32
C PHE A 358 -23.52 -8.14 -11.16
N GLU A 359 -24.83 -8.29 -11.42
CA GLU A 359 -25.79 -8.61 -10.35
C GLU A 359 -25.70 -10.10 -9.96
N GLU A 360 -25.45 -10.98 -10.93
CA GLU A 360 -25.18 -12.41 -10.70
C GLU A 360 -23.89 -12.64 -9.89
N ASP A 361 -22.90 -11.74 -10.00
CA ASP A 361 -21.62 -11.80 -9.27
C ASP A 361 -21.74 -11.49 -7.76
N GLU A 362 -22.71 -10.69 -7.34
CA GLU A 362 -22.95 -10.41 -5.91
C GLU A 362 -23.66 -11.59 -5.23
N GLU A 363 -24.64 -12.18 -5.92
CA GLU A 363 -25.38 -13.35 -5.45
C GLU A 363 -24.48 -14.60 -5.35
N ALA A 364 -23.62 -14.85 -6.35
CA ALA A 364 -22.66 -15.95 -6.33
C ALA A 364 -21.60 -15.80 -5.21
N LEU A 365 -21.21 -14.55 -4.89
CA LEU A 365 -20.27 -14.28 -3.79
C LEU A 365 -20.94 -14.48 -2.42
N GLU A 366 -22.21 -14.10 -2.27
CA GLU A 366 -22.98 -14.37 -1.06
C GLU A 366 -23.20 -15.87 -0.85
N GLU A 367 -23.49 -16.62 -1.92
CA GLU A 367 -23.63 -18.07 -1.87
C GLU A 367 -22.32 -18.76 -1.46
N ALA A 368 -21.19 -18.36 -2.04
CA ALA A 368 -19.87 -18.89 -1.68
C ALA A 368 -19.48 -18.60 -0.22
N LEU A 369 -19.83 -17.41 0.29
CA LEU A 369 -19.62 -17.06 1.70
C LEU A 369 -20.49 -17.90 2.63
N ARG A 370 -21.77 -18.14 2.29
CA ARG A 370 -22.66 -19.02 3.07
C ARG A 370 -22.17 -20.45 3.10
N LEU A 371 -21.65 -20.98 1.99
CA LEU A 371 -21.08 -22.33 1.92
C LEU A 371 -19.83 -22.45 2.80
N ALA A 372 -18.92 -21.47 2.75
CA ALA A 372 -17.71 -21.45 3.58
C ALA A 372 -18.03 -21.33 5.09
N GLU A 373 -19.05 -20.53 5.46
CA GLU A 373 -19.52 -20.45 6.85
C GLU A 373 -20.17 -21.76 7.32
N ALA A 374 -20.95 -22.41 6.45
CA ALA A 374 -21.58 -23.70 6.77
C ALA A 374 -20.54 -24.82 6.95
N GLU A 375 -19.52 -24.88 6.09
CA GLU A 375 -18.40 -25.83 6.25
C GLU A 375 -17.62 -25.60 7.54
N ALA A 376 -17.40 -24.33 7.91
CA ALA A 376 -16.73 -23.97 9.16
C ALA A 376 -17.56 -24.29 10.41
N GLU A 377 -18.90 -24.25 10.33
CA GLU A 377 -19.79 -24.67 11.42
C GLU A 377 -19.89 -26.20 11.54
N MET A 378 -19.87 -26.92 10.42
CA MET A 378 -19.85 -28.38 10.39
C MET A 378 -18.56 -28.92 11.01
N ALA A 379 -17.42 -28.33 10.67
CA ALA A 379 -16.12 -28.68 11.25
C ALA A 379 -16.02 -28.42 12.77
N LYS A 380 -16.90 -27.58 13.34
CA LYS A 380 -16.97 -27.32 14.80
C LYS A 380 -17.93 -28.26 15.54
N LYS A 381 -18.72 -29.07 14.84
CA LYS A 381 -19.64 -30.06 15.43
C LYS A 381 -19.08 -31.49 15.42
N GLU A 382 -17.94 -31.70 14.76
CA GLU A 382 -17.24 -32.98 14.69
C GLU A 382 -16.04 -33.10 15.65
N ASP A 383 -15.73 -32.04 16.40
CA ASP A 383 -14.90 -32.03 17.62
C ASP A 383 -15.79 -31.86 18.86
#